data_AF-A0A2T6NGK2-F1
#
_entry.id   AF-A0A2T6NGK2-F1
#
_cell.length_a   1.000
_cell.length_b   1.000
_cell.length_c   1.000
_cell.angle_alpha   90.00
_cell.angle_beta   90.00
_cell.angle_gamma   90.00
#
_symmetry.space_group_name_H-M   'P 1'
#
loop_
_entity.id
_entity.type
_entity.pdbx_description
1 polymer ?
#
loop_
_entity_poly.entity_id
_entity_poly.type
_entity_poly.pdbx_seq_one_letter_code
_entity_poly.pdbx_strand_id
1 'polypeptide(L)'
;MESAIWSAVIILLIFYIYKKRRYGFVAKTTVNDKLFKKYAKLNKEATALKKQGNIEAAIDKLNEAYAEASEKELTVTINDYLRLPAYLQIAKRNDEAWSWFNKLIQQFSYDFMSLSQIYDKMRLFRQREKKNKDAIKYAVLSNIYRCMGLHQQVTKLGWDDRKEELENCKIGISVGYEKLLKKANCSELEGDLTKLIEAHIKSFPKIKVAQLIKDIEALVA
;
A
#
# COMPACT_ATOMS: atom_id res chain seq x y z
N MET A 1 22.82 -42.75 -6.12
CA MET A 1 21.49 -42.51 -6.74
C MET A 1 20.38 -42.47 -5.69
N GLU A 2 20.40 -43.32 -4.67
CA GLU A 2 19.41 -43.34 -3.58
C GLU A 2 19.39 -42.07 -2.70
N SER A 3 20.54 -41.45 -2.42
CA SER A 3 20.64 -40.21 -1.61
C SER A 3 19.87 -39.01 -2.20
N ALA A 4 19.81 -38.90 -3.54
CA ALA A 4 19.09 -37.85 -4.22
C ALA A 4 17.56 -38.03 -4.12
N ILE A 5 17.10 -39.28 -4.07
CA ILE A 5 15.68 -39.62 -3.96
C ILE A 5 15.16 -39.28 -2.56
N TRP A 6 15.91 -39.62 -1.51
CA TRP A 6 15.57 -39.26 -0.13
C TRP A 6 15.55 -37.75 0.10
N SER A 7 16.48 -37.01 -0.51
CA SER A 7 16.51 -35.54 -0.43
C SER A 7 15.28 -34.90 -1.08
N ALA A 8 14.86 -35.39 -2.25
CA ALA A 8 13.65 -34.91 -2.92
C ALA A 8 12.37 -35.22 -2.13
N VAL A 9 12.28 -36.40 -1.50
CA VAL A 9 11.13 -36.79 -0.66
C VAL A 9 11.04 -35.91 0.58
N ILE A 10 12.16 -35.58 1.22
CA ILE A 10 12.20 -34.68 2.39
C ILE A 10 11.74 -33.27 1.99
N ILE A 11 12.22 -32.74 0.85
CA ILE A 11 11.81 -31.42 0.35
C ILE A 11 10.31 -31.38 0.07
N LEU A 12 9.76 -32.42 -0.58
CA LEU A 12 8.32 -32.51 -0.85
C LEU A 12 7.48 -32.62 0.43
N LEU A 13 7.97 -33.35 1.44
CA LEU A 13 7.32 -33.46 2.75
C LEU A 13 7.33 -32.13 3.51
N ILE A 14 8.47 -31.41 3.51
CA ILE A 14 8.57 -30.06 4.10
C ILE A 14 7.60 -29.11 3.39
N PHE A 15 7.57 -29.13 2.05
CA PHE A 15 6.66 -28.30 1.26
C PHE A 15 5.19 -28.63 1.53
N TYR A 16 4.86 -29.92 1.65
CA TYR A 16 3.51 -30.38 1.99
C TYR A 16 3.10 -29.96 3.40
N ILE A 17 4.00 -30.07 4.39
CA ILE A 17 3.75 -29.63 5.77
C ILE A 17 3.58 -28.11 5.84
N TYR A 18 4.42 -27.34 5.14
CA TYR A 18 4.29 -25.88 5.05
C TYR A 18 2.98 -25.47 4.39
N LYS A 19 2.63 -26.10 3.27
CA LYS A 19 1.36 -25.86 2.56
C LYS A 19 0.16 -26.22 3.45
N LYS A 20 0.20 -27.35 4.15
CA LYS A 20 -0.86 -27.79 5.07
C LYS A 20 -1.00 -26.86 6.28
N ARG A 21 0.10 -26.36 6.85
CA ARG A 21 0.05 -25.32 7.91
C ARG A 21 -0.53 -24.00 7.40
N ARG A 22 -0.21 -23.60 6.16
CA ARG A 22 -0.82 -22.42 5.51
C ARG A 22 -2.33 -22.59 5.34
N TYR A 23 -2.82 -23.76 4.91
CA TYR A 23 -4.26 -24.04 4.84
C TYR A 23 -4.92 -24.17 6.22
N GLY A 24 -4.24 -24.77 7.20
CA GLY A 24 -4.75 -24.88 8.58
C GLY A 24 -4.93 -23.53 9.27
N PHE A 25 -4.05 -22.56 8.99
CA PHE A 25 -4.17 -21.18 9.47
C PHE A 25 -5.34 -20.42 8.80
N VAL A 26 -5.67 -20.76 7.55
CA VAL A 26 -6.77 -20.14 6.80
C VAL A 26 -8.13 -20.79 7.09
N ALA A 27 -8.17 -22.03 7.60
CA ALA A 27 -9.39 -22.83 7.71
C ALA A 27 -10.23 -22.63 9.00
N LYS A 28 -9.93 -21.64 9.84
CA LYS A 28 -10.76 -21.31 11.03
C LYS A 28 -11.04 -19.82 11.18
N THR A 29 -11.47 -19.18 10.10
CA THR A 29 -12.32 -17.99 10.21
C THR A 29 -13.72 -18.40 9.77
N THR A 30 -14.58 -18.73 10.73
CA THR A 30 -16.01 -18.53 10.55
C THR A 30 -16.22 -17.04 10.34
N VAL A 31 -16.04 -16.57 9.10
CA VAL A 31 -16.48 -15.23 8.70
C VAL A 31 -17.94 -15.20 9.12
N ASN A 32 -18.28 -14.30 10.04
CA ASN A 32 -19.64 -14.14 10.49
C ASN A 32 -20.44 -13.63 9.28
N ASP A 33 -20.98 -14.60 8.52
CA ASP A 33 -21.41 -14.44 7.13
C ASP A 33 -22.49 -13.36 7.01
N LYS A 34 -23.27 -13.17 8.08
CA LYS A 34 -24.28 -12.10 8.19
C LYS A 34 -23.67 -10.70 8.33
N LEU A 35 -22.57 -10.56 9.09
CA LEU A 35 -21.89 -9.28 9.30
C LEU A 35 -21.16 -8.83 8.03
N PHE A 36 -20.45 -9.76 7.40
CA PHE A 36 -19.80 -9.51 6.13
C PHE A 36 -20.81 -9.13 5.02
N LYS A 37 -21.99 -9.78 5.00
CA LYS A 37 -23.08 -9.42 4.07
C LYS A 37 -23.56 -7.97 4.23
N LYS A 38 -23.72 -7.47 5.47
CA LYS A 38 -24.13 -6.07 5.68
C LYS A 38 -23.06 -5.09 5.21
N TYR A 39 -21.81 -5.30 5.60
CA TYR A 39 -20.67 -4.50 5.12
C TYR A 39 -20.58 -4.48 3.58
N ALA A 40 -20.68 -5.65 2.95
CA ALA A 40 -20.62 -5.78 1.49
C ALA A 40 -21.79 -5.07 0.79
N LYS A 41 -23.00 -5.15 1.37
CA LYS A 41 -24.19 -4.45 0.87
C LYS A 41 -23.99 -2.94 0.88
N LEU A 42 -23.55 -2.36 2.00
CA LEU A 42 -23.28 -0.93 2.13
C LEU A 42 -22.23 -0.45 1.12
N ASN A 43 -21.17 -1.23 0.91
CA ASN A 43 -20.13 -0.93 -0.07
C ASN A 43 -20.63 -0.95 -1.53
N LYS A 44 -21.55 -1.87 -1.84
CA LYS A 44 -22.20 -1.95 -3.16
C LYS A 44 -23.12 -0.75 -3.37
N GLU A 45 -23.90 -0.38 -2.37
CA GLU A 45 -24.77 0.80 -2.39
C GLU A 45 -23.96 2.10 -2.59
N ALA A 46 -22.88 2.29 -1.83
CA ALA A 46 -21.98 3.43 -2.01
C ALA A 46 -21.42 3.52 -3.45
N THR A 47 -21.12 2.37 -4.06
CA THR A 47 -20.65 2.34 -5.46
C THR A 47 -21.76 2.72 -6.44
N ALA A 48 -22.98 2.27 -6.21
CA ALA A 48 -24.13 2.62 -7.04
C ALA A 48 -24.45 4.12 -6.95
N LEU A 49 -24.50 4.67 -5.73
CA LEU A 49 -24.74 6.09 -5.48
C LEU A 49 -23.69 6.98 -6.14
N LYS A 50 -22.40 6.61 -6.02
CA LYS A 50 -21.30 7.30 -6.72
C LYS A 50 -21.51 7.31 -8.24
N LYS A 51 -21.90 6.16 -8.83
CA LYS A 51 -22.17 6.06 -10.28
C LYS A 51 -23.34 6.93 -10.72
N GLN A 52 -24.32 7.14 -9.85
CA GLN A 52 -25.47 8.01 -10.08
C GLN A 52 -25.14 9.51 -9.86
N GLY A 53 -23.91 9.85 -9.46
CA GLY A 53 -23.51 11.23 -9.16
C GLY A 53 -23.93 11.71 -7.77
N ASN A 54 -24.63 10.89 -6.97
CA ASN A 54 -24.99 11.23 -5.60
C ASN A 54 -23.82 10.95 -4.65
N ILE A 55 -22.82 11.85 -4.70
CA ILE A 55 -21.54 11.65 -4.01
C ILE A 55 -21.65 11.70 -2.48
N GLU A 56 -22.50 12.57 -1.92
CA GLU A 56 -22.67 12.70 -0.47
C GLU A 56 -23.31 11.45 0.12
N ALA A 57 -24.41 10.96 -0.47
CA ALA A 57 -25.01 9.71 -0.02
C ALA A 57 -24.05 8.51 -0.16
N ALA A 58 -23.18 8.54 -1.18
CA ALA A 58 -22.15 7.53 -1.35
C ALA A 58 -21.09 7.57 -0.23
N ILE A 59 -20.71 8.77 0.24
CA ILE A 59 -19.81 8.97 1.38
C ILE A 59 -20.47 8.47 2.67
N ASP A 60 -21.74 8.81 2.90
CA ASP A 60 -22.50 8.35 4.08
C ASP A 60 -22.54 6.83 4.14
N LYS A 61 -22.82 6.15 3.02
CA LYS A 61 -22.80 4.68 2.95
C LYS A 61 -21.42 4.07 3.18
N LEU A 62 -20.33 4.73 2.78
CA LEU A 62 -18.99 4.26 3.12
C LEU A 62 -18.72 4.41 4.62
N ASN A 63 -19.12 5.52 5.23
CA ASN A 63 -18.95 5.74 6.66
C ASN A 63 -19.76 4.73 7.48
N GLU A 64 -21.02 4.45 7.08
CA GLU A 64 -21.83 3.37 7.66
C GLU A 64 -21.13 2.02 7.55
N ALA A 65 -20.52 1.71 6.39
CA ALA A 65 -19.79 0.46 6.20
C ALA A 65 -18.57 0.36 7.12
N TYR A 66 -17.81 1.44 7.29
CA TYR A 66 -16.64 1.44 8.17
C TYR A 66 -17.02 1.39 9.65
N ALA A 67 -18.11 2.05 10.06
CA ALA A 67 -18.65 1.93 11.41
C ALA A 67 -19.06 0.49 11.71
N GLU A 68 -19.78 -0.15 10.78
CA GLU A 68 -20.17 -1.56 10.87
C GLU A 68 -18.95 -2.48 10.97
N ALA A 69 -17.90 -2.22 10.18
CA ALA A 69 -16.67 -3.01 10.24
C ALA A 69 -15.92 -2.83 11.57
N SER A 70 -15.86 -1.60 12.08
CA SER A 70 -15.18 -1.30 13.35
C SER A 70 -15.93 -1.88 14.55
N GLU A 71 -17.26 -1.73 14.62
CA GLU A 71 -18.09 -2.23 15.72
C GLU A 71 -18.00 -3.76 15.84
N LYS A 72 -17.78 -4.43 14.71
CA LYS A 72 -17.83 -5.89 14.60
C LYS A 72 -16.48 -6.53 14.38
N GLU A 73 -15.41 -5.74 14.52
CA GLU A 73 -14.01 -6.17 14.37
C GLU A 73 -13.78 -6.94 13.06
N LEU A 74 -14.43 -6.50 11.98
CA LEU A 74 -14.25 -7.11 10.67
C LEU A 74 -12.86 -6.79 10.14
N THR A 75 -12.12 -7.82 9.73
CA THR A 75 -10.87 -7.64 9.01
C THR A 75 -11.17 -7.11 7.61
N VAL A 76 -10.92 -5.82 7.41
CA VAL A 76 -11.13 -5.10 6.15
C VAL A 76 -9.78 -4.75 5.53
N THR A 77 -9.69 -4.76 4.20
CA THR A 77 -8.43 -4.45 3.52
C THR A 77 -8.20 -2.94 3.50
N ILE A 78 -6.93 -2.52 3.50
CA ILE A 78 -6.60 -1.09 3.35
C ILE A 78 -7.18 -0.48 2.07
N ASN A 79 -7.28 -1.25 0.98
CA ASN A 79 -7.90 -0.80 -0.27
C ASN A 79 -9.36 -0.38 -0.09
N ASP A 80 -10.09 -1.01 0.82
CA ASP A 80 -11.46 -0.61 1.13
C ASP A 80 -11.51 0.75 1.81
N TYR A 81 -10.63 0.99 2.80
CA TYR A 81 -10.51 2.29 3.49
C TYR A 81 -10.04 3.43 2.58
N LEU A 82 -9.25 3.10 1.55
CA LEU A 82 -8.73 4.08 0.58
C LEU A 82 -9.77 4.54 -0.45
N ARG A 83 -10.99 4.00 -0.43
CA ARG A 83 -12.10 4.47 -1.28
C ARG A 83 -12.64 5.82 -0.84
N LEU A 84 -12.74 6.05 0.48
CA LEU A 84 -13.32 7.27 1.03
C LEU A 84 -12.58 8.55 0.60
N PRO A 85 -11.24 8.65 0.69
CA PRO A 85 -10.51 9.81 0.18
C PRO A 85 -10.84 10.14 -1.27
N ALA A 86 -10.98 9.14 -2.13
CA ALA A 86 -11.32 9.37 -3.53
C ALA A 86 -12.73 9.94 -3.72
N TYR A 87 -13.68 9.60 -2.83
CA TYR A 87 -15.05 10.12 -2.88
C TYR A 87 -15.10 11.54 -2.33
N LEU A 88 -14.42 11.79 -1.21
CA LEU A 88 -14.23 13.12 -0.63
C LEU A 88 -13.59 14.08 -1.63
N GLN A 89 -12.62 13.62 -2.42
CA GLN A 89 -12.01 14.43 -3.49
C GLN A 89 -13.02 14.87 -4.55
N ILE A 90 -13.92 13.98 -4.97
CA ILE A 90 -14.97 14.29 -5.95
C ILE A 90 -15.94 15.31 -5.37
N ALA A 91 -16.25 15.19 -4.08
CA ALA A 91 -17.06 16.15 -3.31
C ALA A 91 -16.33 17.46 -2.96
N LYS A 92 -15.07 17.65 -3.41
CA LYS A 92 -14.21 18.82 -3.08
C LYS A 92 -13.90 18.98 -1.58
N ARG A 93 -14.05 17.92 -0.79
CA ARG A 93 -13.75 17.86 0.66
C ARG A 93 -12.30 17.39 0.88
N ASN A 94 -11.35 18.12 0.32
CA ASN A 94 -9.96 17.67 0.24
C ASN A 94 -9.30 17.58 1.61
N ASP A 95 -9.54 18.53 2.52
CA ASP A 95 -8.94 18.54 3.85
C ASP A 95 -9.36 17.33 4.68
N GLU A 96 -10.63 16.91 4.56
CA GLU A 96 -11.13 15.69 5.18
C GLU A 96 -10.47 14.43 4.60
N ALA A 97 -10.24 14.40 3.28
CA ALA A 97 -9.53 13.30 2.66
C ALA A 97 -8.07 13.21 3.16
N TRP A 98 -7.39 14.34 3.34
CA TRP A 98 -6.04 14.39 3.91
C TRP A 98 -6.00 13.97 5.38
N SER A 99 -6.98 14.43 6.17
CA SER A 99 -7.16 13.98 7.56
C SER A 99 -7.33 12.46 7.63
N TRP A 100 -8.13 11.89 6.71
CA TRP A 100 -8.29 10.44 6.61
C TRP A 100 -7.01 9.71 6.25
N PHE A 101 -6.23 10.19 5.27
CA PHE A 101 -4.92 9.60 4.96
C PHE A 101 -3.99 9.60 6.17
N ASN A 102 -3.92 10.72 6.90
CA ASN A 102 -3.08 10.83 8.10
C ASN A 102 -3.51 9.85 9.20
N LYS A 103 -4.83 9.68 9.40
CA LYS A 103 -5.38 8.67 10.32
C LYS A 103 -4.95 7.26 9.91
N LEU A 104 -5.04 6.92 8.61
CA LEU A 104 -4.60 5.63 8.11
C LEU A 104 -3.09 5.42 8.28
N ILE A 105 -2.25 6.43 8.03
CA ILE A 105 -0.80 6.33 8.27
C ILE A 105 -0.50 6.01 9.73
N GLN A 106 -1.19 6.66 10.67
CA GLN A 106 -1.02 6.39 12.10
C GLN A 106 -1.45 4.96 12.45
N GLN A 107 -2.64 4.55 12.00
CA GLN A 107 -3.21 3.23 12.27
C GLN A 107 -2.35 2.09 11.71
N PHE A 108 -1.77 2.28 10.52
CA PHE A 108 -0.97 1.27 9.80
C PHE A 108 0.54 1.54 9.90
N SER A 109 1.00 2.28 10.91
CA SER A 109 2.40 2.70 11.07
C SER A 109 3.43 1.56 11.09
N TYR A 110 3.02 0.34 11.43
CA TYR A 110 3.86 -0.86 11.45
C TYR A 110 3.61 -1.82 10.27
N ASP A 111 2.66 -1.53 9.40
CA ASP A 111 2.36 -2.31 8.19
C ASP A 111 2.86 -1.55 6.95
N PHE A 112 4.10 -1.86 6.56
CA PHE A 112 4.75 -1.23 5.42
C PHE A 112 4.03 -1.48 4.09
N MET A 113 3.33 -2.62 3.93
CA MET A 113 2.57 -2.87 2.70
C MET A 113 1.35 -1.96 2.61
N SER A 114 0.65 -1.76 3.73
CA SER A 114 -0.47 -0.81 3.80
C SER A 114 0.01 0.63 3.61
N LEU A 115 1.12 1.04 4.25
CA LEU A 115 1.71 2.37 4.04
C LEU A 115 2.08 2.62 2.58
N SER A 116 2.66 1.63 1.89
CA SER A 116 2.95 1.72 0.45
C SER A 116 1.69 2.08 -0.35
N GLN A 117 0.59 1.36 -0.12
CA GLN A 117 -0.68 1.57 -0.81
C GLN A 117 -1.31 2.93 -0.47
N ILE A 118 -1.21 3.37 0.78
CA ILE A 118 -1.68 4.70 1.21
C ILE A 118 -0.93 5.79 0.46
N TYR A 119 0.41 5.74 0.42
CA TYR A 119 1.22 6.74 -0.27
C TYR A 119 1.00 6.73 -1.78
N ASP A 120 0.78 5.57 -2.41
CA ASP A 120 0.38 5.51 -3.82
C ASP A 120 -0.93 6.28 -4.09
N LYS A 121 -1.92 6.14 -3.20
CA LYS A 121 -3.17 6.91 -3.32
C LYS A 121 -2.97 8.39 -3.07
N MET A 122 -2.12 8.79 -2.11
CA MET A 122 -1.79 10.20 -1.87
C MET A 122 -1.10 10.84 -3.08
N ARG A 123 -0.20 10.10 -3.76
CA ARG A 123 0.40 10.51 -5.04
C ARG A 123 -0.69 10.80 -6.08
N LEU A 124 -1.57 9.84 -6.32
CA LEU A 124 -2.65 9.99 -7.30
C LEU A 124 -3.60 11.14 -6.92
N PHE A 125 -3.86 11.33 -5.63
CA PHE A 125 -4.67 12.42 -5.11
C PHE A 125 -4.06 13.77 -5.50
N ARG A 126 -2.76 14.00 -5.21
CA ARG A 126 -2.04 15.23 -5.58
C ARG A 126 -1.97 15.46 -7.08
N GLN A 127 -1.78 14.41 -7.87
CA GLN A 127 -1.78 14.52 -9.33
C GLN A 127 -3.12 15.01 -9.91
N ARG A 128 -4.25 14.63 -9.29
CA ARG A 128 -5.58 15.12 -9.69
C ARG A 128 -5.79 16.58 -9.27
N GLU A 129 -5.19 17.00 -8.16
CA GLU A 129 -5.13 18.41 -7.74
C GLU A 129 -4.14 19.24 -8.56
N LYS A 130 -3.49 18.67 -9.59
CA LYS A 130 -2.42 19.30 -10.38
C LYS A 130 -1.19 19.70 -9.56
N LYS A 131 -1.05 19.20 -8.33
CA LYS A 131 0.11 19.38 -7.45
C LYS A 131 1.17 18.33 -7.76
N ASN A 132 1.66 18.31 -9.00
CA ASN A 132 2.51 17.21 -9.50
C ASN A 132 3.90 17.16 -8.83
N LYS A 133 4.50 18.31 -8.49
CA LYS A 133 5.75 18.37 -7.69
C LYS A 133 5.59 17.67 -6.34
N ASP A 134 4.51 18.00 -5.61
CA ASP A 134 4.21 17.38 -4.31
C ASP A 134 3.89 15.88 -4.42
N ALA A 135 3.42 15.40 -5.58
CA ALA A 135 3.16 13.98 -5.80
C ALA A 135 4.44 13.12 -5.85
N ILE A 136 5.60 13.72 -6.12
CA ILE A 136 6.89 13.02 -6.26
C ILE A 136 7.26 12.31 -4.96
N LYS A 137 7.23 13.01 -3.82
CA LYS A 137 7.58 12.42 -2.52
C LYS A 137 6.71 11.22 -2.19
N TYR A 138 5.41 11.27 -2.49
CA TYR A 138 4.50 10.15 -2.24
C TYR A 138 4.75 8.95 -3.16
N ALA A 139 5.19 9.17 -4.40
CA ALA A 139 5.62 8.09 -5.28
C ALA A 139 6.85 7.37 -4.72
N VAL A 140 7.85 8.13 -4.27
CA VAL A 140 9.06 7.58 -3.68
C VAL A 140 8.76 6.83 -2.38
N LEU A 141 7.93 7.41 -1.50
CA LEU A 141 7.51 6.76 -0.25
C LEU A 141 6.76 5.45 -0.52
N SER A 142 5.85 5.42 -1.49
CA SER A 142 5.14 4.20 -1.89
C SER A 142 6.12 3.08 -2.23
N ASN A 143 7.15 3.36 -3.03
CA ASN A 143 8.15 2.37 -3.43
C ASN A 143 9.06 1.94 -2.28
N ILE A 144 9.49 2.88 -1.42
CA ILE A 144 10.28 2.56 -0.22
C ILE A 144 9.54 1.64 0.73
N TYR A 145 8.30 1.99 1.07
CA TYR A 145 7.51 1.18 1.98
C TYR A 145 7.18 -0.19 1.39
N ARG A 146 7.00 -0.30 0.06
CA ARG A 146 6.89 -1.61 -0.59
C ARG A 146 8.15 -2.44 -0.37
N CYS A 147 9.33 -1.87 -0.61
CA CYS A 147 10.61 -2.56 -0.43
C CYS A 147 10.85 -2.97 1.03
N MET A 148 10.51 -2.11 1.99
CA MET A 148 10.58 -2.43 3.42
C MET A 148 9.60 -3.54 3.82
N GLY A 149 8.39 -3.54 3.26
CA GLY A 149 7.39 -4.59 3.48
C GLY A 149 7.83 -5.95 2.93
N LEU A 150 8.39 -5.97 1.72
CA LEU A 150 9.00 -7.16 1.12
C LEU A 150 10.14 -7.70 1.99
N HIS A 151 11.02 -6.82 2.45
CA HIS A 151 12.11 -7.21 3.33
C HIS A 151 11.61 -7.79 4.66
N GLN A 152 10.57 -7.20 5.25
CA GLN A 152 9.94 -7.73 6.46
C GLN A 152 9.34 -9.13 6.22
N GLN A 153 8.67 -9.34 5.09
CA GLN A 153 8.09 -10.64 4.74
C GLN A 153 9.16 -11.71 4.52
N VAL A 154 10.23 -11.38 3.81
CA VAL A 154 11.34 -12.32 3.58
C VAL A 154 12.08 -12.62 4.88
N THR A 155 12.48 -11.60 5.64
CA THR A 155 13.39 -11.79 6.79
C THR A 155 12.69 -12.17 8.10
N LYS A 156 11.47 -11.65 8.37
CA LYS A 156 10.75 -11.93 9.62
C LYS A 156 9.72 -13.04 9.46
N LEU A 157 9.07 -13.15 8.31
CA LEU A 157 8.00 -14.14 8.08
C LEU A 157 8.48 -15.39 7.31
N GLY A 158 9.71 -15.38 6.78
CA GLY A 158 10.31 -16.51 6.07
C GLY A 158 9.69 -16.78 4.70
N TRP A 159 9.14 -15.76 4.03
CA TRP A 159 8.53 -15.89 2.71
C TRP A 159 9.60 -15.87 1.61
N ASP A 160 10.32 -16.99 1.49
CA ASP A 160 11.44 -17.15 0.57
C ASP A 160 11.07 -16.99 -0.92
N ASP A 161 9.81 -17.30 -1.27
CA ASP A 161 9.24 -17.13 -2.60
C ASP A 161 9.21 -15.66 -3.07
N ARG A 162 9.43 -14.70 -2.17
CA ARG A 162 9.45 -13.26 -2.46
C ARG A 162 10.84 -12.64 -2.52
N LYS A 163 11.92 -13.44 -2.40
CA LYS A 163 13.31 -12.94 -2.47
C LYS A 163 13.61 -12.25 -3.79
N GLU A 164 13.20 -12.85 -4.90
CA GLU A 164 13.38 -12.25 -6.23
C GLU A 164 12.62 -10.92 -6.36
N GLU A 165 11.39 -10.86 -5.87
CA GLU A 165 10.61 -9.62 -5.85
C GLU A 165 11.29 -8.53 -5.02
N LEU A 166 11.88 -8.88 -3.87
CA LEU A 166 12.63 -7.94 -3.04
C LEU A 166 13.86 -7.38 -3.77
N GLU A 167 14.67 -8.22 -4.41
CA GLU A 167 15.86 -7.77 -5.13
C GLU A 167 15.49 -6.88 -6.32
N ASN A 168 14.48 -7.26 -7.10
CA ASN A 168 13.94 -6.43 -8.16
C ASN A 168 13.41 -5.09 -7.62
N CYS A 169 12.75 -5.10 -6.47
CA CYS A 169 12.25 -3.88 -5.83
C CYS A 169 13.39 -2.96 -5.40
N LYS A 170 14.50 -3.50 -4.86
CA LYS A 170 15.68 -2.71 -4.45
C LYS A 170 16.39 -2.08 -5.65
N ILE A 171 16.44 -2.78 -6.79
CA ILE A 171 17.01 -2.24 -8.02
C ILE A 171 16.10 -1.15 -8.62
N GLY A 172 14.79 -1.39 -8.60
CA GLY A 172 13.80 -0.53 -9.27
C GLY A 172 13.38 0.74 -8.49
N ILE A 173 13.76 0.85 -7.22
CA ILE A 173 13.27 1.90 -6.31
C ILE A 173 13.71 3.33 -6.67
N SER A 174 14.89 3.49 -7.28
CA SER A 174 15.47 4.79 -7.66
C SER A 174 15.10 5.23 -9.07
N VAL A 175 14.43 4.37 -9.85
CA VAL A 175 14.13 4.60 -11.27
C VAL A 175 12.62 4.68 -11.53
N GLY A 176 12.24 5.07 -12.75
CA GLY A 176 10.85 5.06 -13.20
C GLY A 176 10.03 6.30 -12.80
N TYR A 177 10.69 7.39 -12.41
CA TYR A 177 10.05 8.65 -12.08
C TYR A 177 9.92 9.63 -13.26
N GLU A 178 10.50 9.33 -14.43
CA GLU A 178 10.47 10.16 -15.66
C GLU A 178 9.06 10.72 -15.95
N LYS A 179 8.05 9.86 -16.03
CA LYS A 179 6.66 10.29 -16.35
C LYS A 179 6.10 11.26 -15.30
N LEU A 180 6.48 11.08 -14.04
CA LEU A 180 6.02 11.92 -12.93
C LEU A 180 6.71 13.29 -12.96
N LEU A 181 8.03 13.30 -13.20
CA LEU A 181 8.84 14.50 -13.33
C LEU A 181 8.43 15.32 -14.55
N LYS A 182 8.20 14.67 -15.69
CA LYS A 182 7.65 15.30 -16.91
C LYS A 182 6.32 15.98 -16.64
N LYS A 183 5.42 15.31 -15.90
CA LYS A 183 4.12 15.89 -15.51
C LYS A 183 4.28 17.06 -14.53
N ALA A 184 5.37 17.10 -13.77
CA ALA A 184 5.73 18.17 -12.85
C ALA A 184 6.58 19.29 -13.49
N ASN A 185 6.88 19.19 -14.80
CA ASN A 185 7.76 20.11 -15.53
C ASN A 185 9.16 20.22 -14.90
N CYS A 186 9.75 19.09 -14.49
CA CYS A 186 11.09 19.01 -13.90
C CYS A 186 11.84 17.74 -14.32
N SER A 187 11.72 17.35 -15.59
CA SER A 187 12.35 16.14 -16.13
C SER A 187 13.88 16.14 -15.97
N GLU A 188 14.49 17.32 -15.98
CA GLU A 188 15.92 17.52 -15.77
C GLU A 188 16.42 17.01 -14.41
N LEU A 189 15.53 16.92 -13.41
CA LEU A 189 15.87 16.46 -12.06
C LEU A 189 15.92 14.93 -11.93
N GLU A 190 15.70 14.16 -13.00
CA GLU A 190 15.63 12.69 -12.92
C GLU A 190 16.93 12.08 -12.38
N GLY A 191 18.09 12.54 -12.87
CA GLY A 191 19.39 12.07 -12.41
C GLY A 191 19.64 12.41 -10.94
N ASP A 192 19.26 13.61 -10.50
CA ASP A 192 19.48 14.07 -9.13
C ASP A 192 18.53 13.38 -8.14
N LEU A 193 17.27 13.16 -8.53
CA LEU A 193 16.31 12.39 -7.75
C LEU A 193 16.79 10.94 -7.58
N THR A 194 17.30 10.32 -8.65
CA THR A 194 17.84 8.95 -8.63
C THR A 194 19.00 8.85 -7.63
N LYS A 195 20.00 9.74 -7.73
CA LYS A 195 21.16 9.78 -6.82
C LYS A 195 20.74 10.03 -5.37
N LEU A 196 19.78 10.93 -5.15
CA LEU A 196 19.25 11.24 -3.83
C LEU A 196 18.61 10.00 -3.20
N ILE A 197 17.75 9.30 -3.94
CA ILE A 197 17.10 8.07 -3.47
C ILE A 197 18.14 6.99 -3.16
N GLU A 198 19.11 6.76 -4.05
CA GLU A 198 20.21 5.80 -3.84
C GLU A 198 21.04 6.10 -2.59
N ALA A 199 21.33 7.37 -2.32
CA ALA A 199 22.06 7.78 -1.12
C ALA A 199 21.31 7.37 0.17
N HIS A 200 19.99 7.54 0.20
CA HIS A 200 19.17 7.13 1.34
C HIS A 200 19.05 5.60 1.48
N ILE A 201 18.96 4.88 0.35
CA ILE A 201 18.81 3.41 0.34
C ILE A 201 20.06 2.68 0.85
N LYS A 202 21.24 3.30 0.84
CA LYS A 202 22.44 2.73 1.48
C LYS A 202 22.22 2.34 2.95
N SER A 203 21.25 2.98 3.62
CA SER A 203 20.87 2.67 5.01
C SER A 203 19.76 1.62 5.14
N PHE A 204 19.33 0.97 4.06
CA PHE A 204 18.26 -0.02 4.05
C PHE A 204 18.53 -1.19 5.02
N PRO A 205 17.52 -1.67 5.79
CA PRO A 205 16.12 -1.24 5.81
C PRO A 205 15.84 -0.03 6.71
N LYS A 206 16.85 0.54 7.38
CA LYS A 206 16.73 1.62 8.37
C LYS A 206 16.80 3.01 7.72
N ILE A 207 16.00 3.22 6.67
CA ILE A 207 15.97 4.49 5.93
C ILE A 207 15.43 5.61 6.82
N LYS A 208 16.11 6.76 6.82
CA LYS A 208 15.67 7.98 7.52
C LYS A 208 14.58 8.70 6.71
N VAL A 209 13.36 8.15 6.70
CA VAL A 209 12.23 8.61 5.87
C VAL A 209 11.95 10.11 6.01
N ALA A 210 12.00 10.66 7.22
CA ALA A 210 11.76 12.09 7.44
C ALA A 210 12.81 12.99 6.74
N GLN A 211 14.07 12.57 6.71
CA GLN A 211 15.13 13.32 6.02
C GLN A 211 14.95 13.21 4.51
N LEU A 212 14.66 12.00 4.00
CA LEU A 212 14.39 11.80 2.58
C LEU A 212 13.26 12.71 2.07
N ILE A 213 12.17 12.84 2.83
CA ILE A 213 11.05 13.72 2.46
C ILE A 213 11.54 15.17 2.30
N LYS A 214 12.31 15.68 3.28
CA LYS A 214 12.87 17.04 3.24
C LYS A 214 13.78 17.23 2.03
N ASP A 215 14.63 16.25 1.73
CA ASP A 215 15.57 16.34 0.62
C ASP A 215 14.84 16.34 -0.73
N ILE A 216 13.78 15.51 -0.88
CA ILE A 216 12.94 15.52 -2.09
C ILE A 216 12.21 16.86 -2.23
N GLU A 217 11.63 17.37 -1.14
CA GLU A 217 10.94 18.67 -1.14
C GLU A 217 11.88 19.81 -1.52
N ALA A 218 13.13 19.79 -1.02
CA ALA A 218 14.15 20.75 -1.39
C ALA A 218 14.60 20.63 -2.86
N LEU A 219 14.69 19.40 -3.38
CA LEU A 219 15.06 19.15 -4.77
C LEU A 219 14.02 19.68 -5.75
N VAL A 220 12.72 19.55 -5.43
CA VAL A 220 11.62 19.86 -6.35
C VAL A 220 10.96 21.22 -6.11
N ALA A 221 11.35 21.96 -5.08
CA ALA A 221 10.85 23.30 -4.76
C ALA A 221 10.94 24.22 -5.98
#